data_AF-A0A7S2VLP1-F1
#
_entry.id   AF-A0A7S2VLP1-F1
#
_cell.length_a   1.000
_cell.length_b   1.000
_cell.length_c   1.000
_cell.angle_alpha   90.00
_cell.angle_beta   90.00
_cell.angle_gamma   90.00
#
_symmetry.space_group_name_H-M   'P 1'
#
loop_
_entity.id
_entity.type
_entity.pdbx_description
1 polymer ?
#
loop_
_entity_poly.entity_id
_entity_poly.type
_entity_poly.pdbx_seq_one_letter_code
_entity_poly.pdbx_strand_id
1 'polypeptide(L)'
;DNLDTKTWYTVRVRMACHDWRLISEWSEEVLVRTPPVVAEPATVTRLAPVEPPGYLRGSTPHPVALGWIAGNDTGECVFSRWTAHYRRAEADHGVGEGFVASASCTVASRSARQCVLEGLTSNTLYDIRFCEHCTDPLADACVDRQVRTLPSPASRPVNVTVVERGRNKVTFEFDRGDVADCASLGWHIDCPRCSGALGMFSMVDIREETDGTGYQNSPFFPDGKIKKFRGAATSNGKVYFAPHYANAVGIYHLESGNFSTIDITPFERKREKWAGAVAVEGDKVIFAPYNSHDIGIVDTKTDTFRKKD
;
A
#
# COMPACT_ATOMS: atom_id res chain seq x y z
N ASP A 1 23.70 40.94 6.53
CA ASP A 1 24.24 39.80 5.77
C ASP A 1 25.59 39.27 6.23
N ASN A 2 26.28 39.89 7.20
CA ASN A 2 27.54 39.36 7.77
C ASN A 2 27.48 39.31 9.31
N LEU A 3 26.39 38.78 9.87
CA LEU A 3 26.27 38.60 11.31
C LEU A 3 26.68 37.16 11.66
N ASP A 4 27.50 37.02 12.69
CA ASP A 4 27.81 35.75 13.32
C ASP A 4 26.54 35.20 13.98
N THR A 5 26.41 33.88 14.00
CA THR A 5 25.31 33.14 14.63
C THR A 5 25.45 33.12 16.15
N LYS A 6 24.34 32.86 16.86
CA LYS A 6 24.26 32.83 18.34
C LYS A 6 24.78 34.09 19.06
N THR A 7 24.97 35.19 18.34
CA THR A 7 25.69 36.38 18.82
C THR A 7 24.70 37.50 19.10
N TRP A 8 24.94 38.22 20.21
CA TRP A 8 24.14 39.39 20.58
C TRP A 8 24.64 40.63 19.84
N TYR A 9 23.70 41.33 19.21
CA TYR A 9 23.91 42.61 18.54
C TYR A 9 23.05 43.67 19.18
N THR A 10 23.59 44.89 19.23
CA THR A 10 22.86 46.08 19.65
C THR A 10 22.50 46.89 18.43
N VAL A 11 21.20 47.12 18.21
CA VAL A 11 20.68 47.79 17.02
C VAL A 11 19.90 49.03 17.45
N ARG A 12 20.15 50.14 16.77
CA ARG A 12 19.37 51.38 16.90
C ARG A 12 19.21 52.01 15.52
N VAL A 13 18.14 52.77 15.33
CA VAL A 13 17.78 53.36 14.05
C VAL A 13 17.62 54.87 14.16
N ARG A 14 17.86 55.60 13.07
CA ARG A 14 17.55 57.02 12.95
C ARG A 14 17.15 57.34 11.52
N MET A 15 16.40 58.42 11.33
CA MET A 15 16.01 58.89 10.01
C MET A 15 17.19 59.60 9.33
N ALA A 16 17.53 59.15 8.14
CA ALA A 16 18.51 59.82 7.29
C ALA A 16 17.82 60.84 6.37
N CYS A 17 18.37 62.05 6.29
CA CYS A 17 17.88 63.12 5.43
C CYS A 17 18.98 63.55 4.44
N HIS A 18 18.57 64.18 3.34
CA HIS A 18 19.51 64.62 2.30
C HIS A 18 20.37 65.80 2.77
N ASP A 19 19.78 66.72 3.54
CA ASP A 19 20.53 67.68 4.36
C ASP A 19 20.91 67.00 5.68
N TRP A 20 22.21 66.94 5.97
CA TRP A 20 22.76 66.31 7.16
C TRP A 20 22.28 66.98 8.45
N ARG A 21 21.87 68.25 8.40
CA ARG A 21 21.37 69.01 9.56
C ARG A 21 19.99 68.56 10.03
N LEU A 22 19.25 67.81 9.20
CA LEU A 22 17.90 67.34 9.47
C LEU A 22 17.86 65.85 9.89
N ILE A 23 19.01 65.18 9.97
CA ILE A 23 19.10 63.79 10.45
C ILE A 23 18.56 63.71 11.88
N SER A 24 17.69 62.74 12.16
CA SER A 24 17.10 62.60 13.50
C SER A 24 18.12 62.10 14.52
N GLU A 25 17.77 62.26 15.80
CA GLU A 25 18.42 61.53 16.89
C GLU A 25 18.24 60.01 16.74
N TRP A 26 19.12 59.26 17.40
CA TRP A 26 19.02 57.81 17.48
C TRP A 26 17.82 57.38 18.32
N SER A 27 17.20 56.26 17.93
CA SER A 27 16.26 55.53 18.78
C SER A 27 16.97 54.92 19.99
N GLU A 28 16.18 54.43 20.94
CA GLU A 28 16.64 53.48 21.95
C GLU A 28 17.32 52.26 21.33
N GLU A 29 18.23 51.66 22.08
CA GLU A 29 18.95 50.45 21.69
C GLU A 29 18.09 49.20 21.90
N VAL A 30 18.09 48.32 20.91
CA VAL A 30 17.44 47.02 20.95
C VAL A 30 18.50 45.92 20.85
N LEU A 31 18.48 44.99 21.81
CA LEU A 31 19.29 43.79 21.78
C LEU A 31 18.62 42.73 20.91
N VAL A 32 19.35 42.24 19.92
CA VAL A 32 18.91 41.16 19.02
C VAL A 32 19.95 40.06 19.04
N ARG A 33 19.51 38.81 19.18
CA ARG A 33 20.39 37.64 19.05
C ARG A 33 20.13 36.93 17.73
N THR A 34 21.17 36.63 16.97
CA THR A 34 21.05 35.80 15.77
C THR A 34 20.78 34.34 16.14
N PRO A 35 19.97 33.61 15.33
CA PRO A 35 19.71 32.19 15.56
C PRO A 35 20.97 31.34 15.32
N PRO A 36 20.97 30.08 15.79
CA PRO A 36 21.99 29.12 15.40
C PRO A 36 21.85 28.66 13.94
N VAL A 37 22.91 28.08 13.38
CA VAL A 37 22.84 27.27 12.16
C VAL A 37 22.11 25.96 12.48
N VAL A 38 21.06 25.68 11.70
CA VAL A 38 20.31 24.42 11.76
C VAL A 38 21.25 23.25 11.44
N ALA A 39 21.16 22.16 12.21
CA ALA A 39 21.92 20.95 11.91
C ALA A 39 21.58 20.41 10.51
N GLU A 40 22.50 19.66 9.92
CA GLU A 40 22.16 18.92 8.70
C GLU A 40 21.21 17.76 9.06
N PRO A 41 20.07 17.60 8.37
CA PRO A 41 19.12 16.54 8.69
C PRO A 41 19.75 15.16 8.45
N ALA A 42 19.40 14.21 9.31
CA ALA A 42 19.86 12.83 9.16
C ALA A 42 19.42 12.21 7.84
N THR A 43 20.27 11.36 7.29
CA THR A 43 19.93 10.54 6.12
C THR A 43 19.24 9.27 6.59
N VAL A 44 17.95 9.11 6.26
CA VAL A 44 17.21 7.87 6.51
C VAL A 44 17.69 6.79 5.56
N THR A 45 18.34 5.75 6.09
CA THR A 45 18.91 4.63 5.33
C THR A 45 17.98 3.43 5.25
N ARG A 46 17.05 3.30 6.21
CA ARG A 46 16.03 2.26 6.22
C ARG A 46 14.72 2.84 6.73
N LEU A 47 13.64 2.63 6.00
CA LEU A 47 12.28 2.84 6.47
C LEU A 47 11.40 1.77 5.86
N ALA A 48 11.21 0.69 6.60
CA ALA A 48 10.54 -0.49 6.07
C ALA A 48 9.70 -1.17 7.15
N PRO A 49 8.49 -1.65 6.82
CA PRO A 49 7.75 -2.55 7.69
C PRO A 49 8.60 -3.78 8.05
N VAL A 50 8.42 -4.26 9.27
CA VAL A 50 9.05 -5.49 9.76
C VAL A 50 8.02 -6.60 9.72
N GLU A 51 8.37 -7.73 9.13
CA GLU A 51 7.55 -8.93 9.24
C GLU A 51 7.60 -9.44 10.69
N PRO A 52 6.44 -9.64 11.36
CA PRO A 52 6.43 -10.23 12.69
C PRO A 52 7.08 -11.62 12.68
N PRO A 53 8.02 -11.91 13.59
CA PRO A 53 8.65 -13.23 13.65
C PRO A 53 7.61 -14.27 14.09
N GLY A 54 7.28 -15.16 13.17
CA GLY A 54 6.24 -16.16 13.38
C GLY A 54 4.86 -15.57 13.21
N TYR A 55 4.03 -16.31 12.48
CA TYR A 55 2.64 -16.01 12.18
C TYR A 55 1.76 -16.13 13.44
N LEU A 56 2.05 -15.36 14.51
CA LEU A 56 1.18 -15.29 15.68
C LEU A 56 0.03 -14.34 15.34
N ARG A 57 -0.99 -14.97 14.74
CA ARG A 57 -2.29 -14.39 14.38
C ARG A 57 -2.88 -13.64 15.58
N GLY A 58 -3.20 -12.36 15.40
CA GLY A 58 -4.13 -11.63 16.26
C GLY A 58 -3.54 -10.68 17.30
N SER A 59 -2.22 -10.45 17.36
CA SER A 59 -1.64 -9.42 18.23
C SER A 59 -0.89 -8.36 17.43
N THR A 60 -1.34 -7.11 17.57
CA THR A 60 -0.60 -5.87 17.30
C THR A 60 0.80 -5.93 17.91
N PRO A 61 1.87 -5.43 17.22
CA PRO A 61 1.86 -4.33 16.26
C PRO A 61 2.44 -4.67 14.88
N HIS A 62 2.18 -3.79 13.89
CA HIS A 62 2.84 -3.81 12.57
C HIS A 62 4.06 -2.89 12.63
N PRO A 63 5.25 -3.40 13.02
CA PRO A 63 6.37 -2.54 13.36
C PRO A 63 6.97 -1.95 12.10
N VAL A 64 7.56 -0.76 12.21
CA VAL A 64 8.37 -0.18 11.14
C VAL A 64 9.77 0.03 11.66
N ALA A 65 10.74 -0.59 11.00
CA ALA A 65 12.15 -0.36 11.30
C ALA A 65 12.60 0.94 10.63
N LEU A 66 13.17 1.82 11.44
CA LEU A 66 13.78 3.07 11.03
C LEU A 66 15.29 2.97 11.26
N GLY A 67 16.08 3.24 10.22
CA GLY A 67 17.53 3.31 10.27
C GLY A 67 18.04 4.60 9.64
N TRP A 68 19.12 5.15 10.18
CA TRP A 68 19.66 6.45 9.77
C TRP A 68 21.17 6.57 9.95
N ILE A 69 21.72 7.60 9.31
CA ILE A 69 23.07 8.12 9.53
C ILE A 69 22.92 9.60 9.90
N ALA A 70 23.59 10.02 10.97
CA ALA A 70 23.57 11.41 11.44
C ALA A 70 24.12 12.35 10.35
N GLY A 71 23.53 13.54 10.24
CA GLY A 71 24.04 14.59 9.37
C GLY A 71 25.38 15.13 9.86
N ASN A 72 26.06 15.92 9.02
CA ASN A 72 27.30 16.52 9.43
C ASN A 72 27.07 17.50 10.59
N ASP A 73 28.02 17.54 11.51
CA ASP A 73 27.94 18.47 12.63
C ASP A 73 28.32 19.87 12.13
N THR A 74 27.36 20.80 12.18
CA THR A 74 27.59 22.22 11.84
C THR A 74 28.41 22.94 12.93
N GLY A 75 28.69 22.27 14.06
CA GLY A 75 29.40 22.81 15.21
C GLY A 75 28.51 23.63 16.14
N GLU A 76 27.26 23.90 15.74
CA GLU A 76 26.31 24.70 16.52
C GLU A 76 25.19 23.88 17.15
N CYS A 77 24.86 22.73 16.59
CA CYS A 77 23.95 21.80 17.22
C CYS A 77 24.69 20.94 18.25
N VAL A 78 24.55 21.28 19.53
CA VAL A 78 24.90 20.33 20.58
C VAL A 78 23.78 19.30 20.65
N PHE A 79 24.05 18.10 20.15
CA PHE A 79 23.07 17.01 20.10
C PHE A 79 22.42 16.75 21.48
N SER A 80 21.11 16.61 21.46
CA SER A 80 20.27 16.30 22.63
C SER A 80 19.69 14.88 22.51
N ARG A 81 18.95 14.60 21.42
CA ARG A 81 18.31 13.30 21.18
C ARG A 81 17.78 13.16 19.77
N TRP A 82 17.62 11.92 19.33
CA TRP A 82 16.76 11.56 18.21
C TRP A 82 15.31 11.42 18.68
N THR A 83 14.36 11.87 17.86
CA THR A 83 12.94 11.52 18.02
C THR A 83 12.33 11.11 16.69
N ALA A 84 11.42 10.14 16.74
CA ALA A 84 10.53 9.85 15.63
C ALA A 84 9.09 10.10 16.07
N HIS A 85 8.37 10.86 15.26
CA HIS A 85 6.94 11.05 15.41
C HIS A 85 6.22 10.49 14.19
N TYR A 86 5.00 10.01 14.38
CA TYR A 86 4.19 9.48 13.30
C TYR A 86 2.74 9.92 13.40
N ARG A 87 2.06 9.95 12.26
CA ARG A 87 0.61 10.11 12.17
C ARG A 87 0.10 9.39 10.93
N ARG A 88 -1.18 9.04 10.90
CA ARG A 88 -1.77 8.47 9.69
C ARG A 88 -1.75 9.54 8.58
N ALA A 89 -1.35 9.13 7.38
CA ALA A 89 -1.40 9.98 6.21
C ALA A 89 -2.86 9.99 5.71
N GLU A 90 -3.55 11.12 5.85
CA GLU A 90 -4.92 11.29 5.36
C GLU A 90 -4.94 11.26 3.82
N ALA A 91 -5.88 10.51 3.26
CA ALA A 91 -6.27 10.70 1.87
C ALA A 91 -7.11 11.98 1.83
N ASP A 92 -6.62 12.99 1.10
CA ASP A 92 -7.07 14.38 1.04
C ASP A 92 -6.66 15.31 2.19
N HIS A 93 -6.13 16.46 1.78
CA HIS A 93 -5.51 17.53 2.57
C HIS A 93 -6.48 18.25 3.54
N GLY A 94 -7.01 17.56 4.54
CA GLY A 94 -8.09 18.09 5.38
C GLY A 94 -8.04 17.69 6.84
N VAL A 95 -7.09 18.26 7.60
CA VAL A 95 -7.08 18.40 9.07
C VAL A 95 -7.46 17.12 9.85
N GLY A 96 -6.45 16.37 10.32
CA GLY A 96 -6.19 16.37 11.75
C GLY A 96 -6.02 15.00 12.40
N GLU A 97 -4.77 14.61 12.64
CA GLU A 97 -4.29 14.06 13.91
C GLU A 97 -2.88 14.64 14.14
N GLY A 98 -2.60 15.10 15.36
CA GLY A 98 -1.26 15.57 15.71
C GLY A 98 -0.23 14.44 15.57
N PHE A 99 1.02 14.81 15.33
CA PHE A 99 2.12 13.84 15.39
C PHE A 99 2.18 13.17 16.76
N VAL A 100 2.14 11.84 16.78
CA VAL A 100 2.31 11.02 17.98
C VAL A 100 3.78 10.68 18.14
N ALA A 101 4.35 10.93 19.32
CA ALA A 101 5.74 10.60 19.62
C ALA A 101 5.92 9.09 19.82
N SER A 102 6.91 8.51 19.15
CA SER A 102 7.30 7.12 19.41
C SER A 102 8.27 7.04 20.57
N ALA A 103 7.83 6.44 21.67
CA ALA A 103 8.69 6.21 22.84
C ALA A 103 9.91 5.33 22.48
N SER A 104 9.70 4.28 21.68
CA SER A 104 10.75 3.33 21.25
C SER A 104 11.79 3.95 20.30
N CYS A 105 11.50 5.11 19.72
CA CYS A 105 12.39 5.88 18.84
C CYS A 105 12.79 7.24 19.43
N THR A 106 12.78 7.36 20.76
CA THR A 106 13.38 8.50 21.47
C THR A 106 14.74 8.10 22.02
N VAL A 107 15.83 8.52 21.37
CA VAL A 107 17.19 7.98 21.63
C VAL A 107 18.17 9.10 21.99
N ALA A 108 18.74 9.05 23.20
CA ALA A 108 19.69 10.06 23.70
C ALA A 108 21.15 9.82 23.28
N SER A 109 21.41 8.86 22.38
CA SER A 109 22.75 8.58 21.85
C SER A 109 22.84 9.01 20.39
N ARG A 110 23.75 9.94 20.08
CA ARG A 110 23.97 10.41 18.70
C ARG A 110 24.45 9.30 17.77
N SER A 111 25.19 8.32 18.32
CA SER A 111 25.75 7.19 17.55
C SER A 111 24.73 6.08 17.26
N ALA A 112 23.51 6.19 17.78
CA ALA A 112 22.42 5.29 17.41
C ALA A 112 22.15 5.38 15.90
N ARG A 113 21.82 4.23 15.30
CA ARG A 113 21.60 4.11 13.85
C ARG A 113 20.26 3.50 13.47
N GLN A 114 19.50 3.03 14.46
CA GLN A 114 18.23 2.36 14.22
C GLN A 114 17.32 2.37 15.45
N CYS A 115 16.02 2.27 15.19
CA CYS A 115 14.97 2.02 16.17
C CYS A 115 13.78 1.34 15.47
N VAL A 116 12.79 0.91 16.24
CA VAL A 116 11.56 0.31 15.72
C VAL A 116 10.37 1.11 16.22
N LEU A 117 9.54 1.55 15.29
CA LEU A 117 8.23 2.14 15.57
C LEU A 117 7.24 1.01 15.86
N GLU A 118 6.57 1.09 17.01
CA GLU A 118 5.62 0.09 17.48
C GLU A 118 4.23 0.70 17.63
N GLY A 119 3.20 -0.14 17.70
CA GLY A 119 1.81 0.30 17.89
C GLY A 119 1.11 0.82 16.63
N LEU A 120 1.68 0.62 15.44
CA LEU A 120 1.06 1.05 14.18
C LEU A 120 -0.04 0.07 13.73
N THR A 121 -1.05 0.61 13.04
CA THR A 121 -2.17 -0.13 12.44
C THR A 121 -1.71 -0.79 11.14
N SER A 122 -2.28 -1.95 10.80
CA SER A 122 -2.01 -2.68 9.56
C SER A 122 -2.49 -1.93 8.33
N ASN A 123 -1.90 -2.24 7.17
CA ASN A 123 -2.25 -1.71 5.84
C ASN A 123 -2.45 -0.17 5.77
N THR A 124 -1.81 0.58 6.66
CA THR A 124 -2.07 2.00 6.87
C THR A 124 -0.85 2.81 6.44
N LEU A 125 -1.08 3.90 5.70
CA LEU A 125 -0.02 4.84 5.32
C LEU A 125 0.24 5.81 6.47
N TYR A 126 1.51 6.01 6.80
CA TYR A 126 1.95 6.92 7.85
C TYR A 126 2.92 7.97 7.32
N ASP A 127 2.76 9.21 7.78
CA ASP A 127 3.80 10.24 7.74
C ASP A 127 4.70 10.05 8.96
N ILE A 128 6.01 9.92 8.74
CA ILE A 128 7.03 9.81 9.78
C ILE A 128 7.89 11.06 9.74
N ARG A 129 7.95 11.78 10.86
CA ARG A 129 8.86 12.90 11.08
C ARG A 129 9.99 12.46 12.00
N PHE A 130 11.21 12.42 11.48
CA PHE A 130 12.40 12.05 12.23
C PHE A 130 13.28 13.27 12.45
N CYS A 131 13.65 13.56 13.69
CA CYS A 131 14.38 14.77 14.06
C CYS A 131 15.64 14.47 14.87
N GLU A 132 16.73 15.18 14.55
CA GLU A 132 17.83 15.46 15.45
C GLU A 132 17.46 16.69 16.27
N HIS A 133 17.29 16.51 17.58
CA HIS A 133 17.12 17.63 18.50
C HIS A 133 18.47 18.07 19.06
N CYS A 134 18.62 19.37 19.20
CA CYS A 134 19.76 20.03 19.78
C CYS A 134 19.39 20.64 21.14
N THR A 135 20.36 21.12 21.91
CA THR A 135 20.09 21.88 23.13
C THR A 135 19.40 23.22 22.85
N ASP A 136 19.69 23.82 21.69
CA ASP A 136 18.99 25.00 21.17
C ASP A 136 17.95 24.53 20.14
N PRO A 137 16.63 24.60 20.42
CA PRO A 137 15.60 24.09 19.53
C PRO A 137 15.57 24.74 18.15
N LEU A 138 16.14 25.95 18.00
CA LEU A 138 16.26 26.61 16.71
C LEU A 138 17.30 25.94 15.79
N ALA A 139 18.15 25.07 16.34
CA ALA A 139 19.11 24.27 15.57
C ALA A 139 18.59 22.87 15.19
N ASP A 140 17.38 22.49 15.63
CA ASP A 140 16.79 21.17 15.38
C ASP A 140 16.62 20.91 13.87
N ALA A 141 16.95 19.69 13.45
CA ALA A 141 16.87 19.28 12.05
C ALA A 141 15.96 18.07 11.88
N CYS A 142 14.97 18.18 11.00
CA CYS A 142 13.97 17.14 10.79
C CYS A 142 13.88 16.71 9.32
N VAL A 143 13.53 15.45 9.11
CA VAL A 143 13.22 14.86 7.81
C VAL A 143 11.91 14.10 7.86
N ASP A 144 11.04 14.37 6.87
CA ASP A 144 9.75 13.70 6.73
C ASP A 144 9.84 12.61 5.65
N ARG A 145 9.23 11.45 5.94
CA ARG A 145 9.13 10.29 5.03
C ARG A 145 7.79 9.60 5.20
N GLN A 146 7.36 8.85 4.20
CA GLN A 146 6.14 8.04 4.26
C GLN A 146 6.44 6.56 4.22
N VAL A 147 5.61 5.78 4.91
CA VAL A 147 5.69 4.32 4.94
C VAL A 147 4.31 3.71 5.11
N ARG A 148 4.01 2.65 4.35
CA ARG A 148 2.79 1.85 4.52
C ARG A 148 3.13 0.59 5.29
N THR A 149 2.41 0.32 6.36
CA THR A 149 2.55 -0.93 7.14
C THR A 149 2.06 -2.14 6.35
N LEU A 150 2.52 -3.34 6.71
CA LEU A 150 2.05 -4.57 6.09
C LEU A 150 0.56 -4.81 6.40
N PRO A 151 -0.18 -5.45 5.49
CA PRO A 151 -1.54 -5.90 5.76
C PRO A 151 -1.53 -7.10 6.72
N SER A 152 -2.54 -7.17 7.58
CA SER A 152 -2.80 -8.32 8.44
C SER A 152 -3.63 -9.36 7.67
N PRO A 153 -3.18 -10.62 7.62
CA PRO A 153 -3.91 -11.66 6.91
C PRO A 153 -5.19 -12.06 7.65
N ALA A 154 -6.18 -12.55 6.89
CA ALA A 154 -7.41 -13.11 7.45
C ALA A 154 -7.13 -14.35 8.32
N SER A 155 -7.98 -14.57 9.32
CA SER A 155 -7.97 -15.79 10.10
C SER A 155 -8.56 -16.96 9.31
N ARG A 156 -8.27 -18.19 9.74
CA ARG A 156 -8.80 -19.39 9.07
C ARG A 156 -10.31 -19.50 9.28
N PRO A 157 -11.07 -20.08 8.33
CA PRO A 157 -12.44 -20.50 8.57
C PRO A 157 -12.53 -21.44 9.77
N VAL A 158 -13.64 -21.38 10.49
CA VAL A 158 -13.93 -22.27 11.63
C VAL A 158 -15.27 -22.95 11.45
N ASN A 159 -15.57 -23.95 12.29
CA ASN A 159 -16.85 -24.66 12.29
C ASN A 159 -17.24 -25.27 10.93
N VAL A 160 -16.27 -25.85 10.21
CA VAL A 160 -16.53 -26.54 8.94
C VAL A 160 -17.37 -27.80 9.21
N THR A 161 -18.61 -27.82 8.72
CA THR A 161 -19.56 -28.92 8.90
C THR A 161 -20.18 -29.33 7.58
N VAL A 162 -20.50 -30.62 7.43
CA VAL A 162 -21.19 -31.14 6.24
C VAL A 162 -22.69 -31.09 6.48
N VAL A 163 -23.40 -30.32 5.66
CA VAL A 163 -24.85 -30.12 5.79
C VAL A 163 -25.67 -31.03 4.87
N GLU A 164 -25.11 -31.46 3.73
CA GLU A 164 -25.81 -32.36 2.81
C GLU A 164 -24.84 -33.36 2.17
N ARG A 165 -25.26 -34.63 2.08
CA ARG A 165 -24.53 -35.69 1.37
C ARG A 165 -25.44 -36.30 0.30
N GLY A 166 -25.20 -35.90 -0.94
CA GLY A 166 -25.78 -36.52 -2.12
C GLY A 166 -24.91 -37.64 -2.69
N ARG A 167 -25.41 -38.29 -3.75
CA ARG A 167 -24.70 -39.39 -4.44
C ARG A 167 -23.39 -38.95 -5.11
N ASN A 168 -23.32 -37.68 -5.53
CA ASN A 168 -22.19 -37.06 -6.26
C ASN A 168 -21.99 -35.59 -5.86
N LYS A 169 -22.52 -35.17 -4.71
CA LYS A 169 -22.49 -33.79 -4.22
C LYS A 169 -22.29 -33.82 -2.70
N VAL A 170 -21.42 -32.96 -2.20
CA VAL A 170 -21.30 -32.69 -0.76
C VAL A 170 -21.45 -31.19 -0.57
N THR A 171 -22.34 -30.79 0.33
CA THR A 171 -22.52 -29.41 0.74
C THR A 171 -21.95 -29.25 2.15
N PHE A 172 -21.11 -28.25 2.36
CA PHE A 172 -20.54 -27.93 3.65
C PHE A 172 -20.68 -26.43 3.95
N GLU A 173 -20.76 -26.11 5.22
CA GLU A 173 -20.88 -24.76 5.78
C GLU A 173 -19.74 -24.51 6.74
N PHE A 174 -19.34 -23.25 6.89
CA PHE A 174 -18.28 -22.82 7.78
C PHE A 174 -18.43 -21.35 8.11
N ASP A 175 -17.91 -20.94 9.27
CA ASP A 175 -17.82 -19.54 9.65
C ASP A 175 -16.56 -18.93 9.01
N ARG A 176 -16.72 -17.72 8.46
CA ARG A 176 -15.71 -17.03 7.66
C ARG A 176 -14.39 -16.71 8.41
N GLY A 177 -14.43 -16.66 9.74
CA GLY A 177 -13.31 -16.15 10.56
C GLY A 177 -13.22 -14.62 10.59
N ASP A 178 -12.08 -14.11 11.03
CA ASP A 178 -11.77 -12.67 11.02
C ASP A 178 -11.17 -12.31 9.66
N VAL A 179 -11.73 -11.29 9.02
CA VAL A 179 -11.31 -10.86 7.69
C VAL A 179 -10.05 -10.00 7.69
N ALA A 180 -9.70 -9.37 8.83
CA ALA A 180 -8.60 -8.41 8.94
C ALA A 180 -8.58 -7.42 7.74
N ASP A 181 -7.46 -7.31 7.01
CA ASP A 181 -7.33 -6.43 5.83
C ASP A 181 -7.73 -7.09 4.49
N CYS A 182 -8.33 -8.29 4.53
CA CYS A 182 -8.71 -9.02 3.32
C CYS A 182 -9.93 -8.36 2.63
N ALA A 183 -9.70 -7.73 1.48
CA ALA A 183 -10.73 -7.01 0.73
C ALA A 183 -11.53 -7.88 -0.26
N SER A 184 -11.14 -9.14 -0.50
CA SER A 184 -11.81 -10.06 -1.44
C SER A 184 -12.26 -11.36 -0.77
N LEU A 185 -13.56 -11.62 -0.79
CA LEU A 185 -14.18 -12.81 -0.20
C LEU A 185 -14.32 -13.90 -1.27
N GLY A 186 -13.26 -14.68 -1.44
CA GLY A 186 -13.29 -15.91 -2.22
C GLY A 186 -12.61 -17.02 -1.42
N TRP A 187 -13.12 -18.24 -1.49
CA TRP A 187 -12.53 -19.37 -0.77
C TRP A 187 -11.85 -20.32 -1.74
N HIS A 188 -10.64 -20.74 -1.38
CA HIS A 188 -9.94 -21.80 -2.07
C HIS A 188 -10.19 -23.12 -1.33
N ILE A 189 -10.72 -24.10 -2.03
CA ILE A 189 -11.02 -25.43 -1.48
C ILE A 189 -10.10 -26.41 -2.19
N ASP A 190 -9.17 -27.00 -1.45
CA ASP A 190 -8.35 -28.10 -1.95
C ASP A 190 -9.01 -29.43 -1.59
N CYS A 191 -9.25 -30.26 -2.60
CA CYS A 191 -9.70 -31.63 -2.41
C CYS A 191 -8.85 -32.59 -3.24
N PRO A 192 -7.73 -33.07 -2.69
CA PRO A 192 -6.74 -33.88 -3.42
C PRO A 192 -7.29 -35.18 -4.01
N ARG A 193 -8.42 -35.68 -3.49
CA ARG A 193 -9.08 -36.92 -3.96
C ARG A 193 -10.40 -36.69 -4.70
N CYS A 194 -10.84 -35.43 -4.89
CA CYS A 194 -12.05 -35.14 -5.64
C CYS A 194 -11.82 -35.18 -7.16
N SER A 195 -10.58 -35.03 -7.62
CA SER A 195 -10.18 -35.26 -9.01
C SER A 195 -9.52 -36.64 -9.13
N GLY A 196 -10.20 -37.57 -9.78
CA GLY A 196 -9.50 -38.73 -10.33
C GLY A 196 -8.48 -38.23 -11.34
N ALA A 197 -7.20 -38.47 -11.06
CA ALA A 197 -6.00 -38.06 -11.81
C ALA A 197 -5.49 -36.62 -11.54
N LEU A 198 -4.28 -36.60 -10.94
CA LEU A 198 -3.22 -35.59 -11.04
C LEU A 198 -3.67 -34.11 -11.19
N GLY A 199 -3.75 -33.42 -10.06
CA GLY A 199 -3.45 -31.99 -9.98
C GLY A 199 -4.47 -31.00 -10.54
N MET A 200 -5.74 -31.39 -10.68
CA MET A 200 -6.80 -30.49 -11.17
C MET A 200 -7.66 -29.98 -10.01
N PHE A 201 -7.57 -28.68 -9.70
CA PHE A 201 -8.48 -28.00 -8.77
C PHE A 201 -9.85 -27.82 -9.46
N SER A 202 -10.88 -28.51 -8.95
CA SER A 202 -12.26 -28.30 -9.39
C SER A 202 -12.86 -27.11 -8.62
N MET A 203 -13.34 -26.11 -9.36
CA MET A 203 -13.99 -24.93 -8.79
C MET A 203 -15.37 -25.32 -8.23
N VAL A 204 -15.50 -25.34 -6.91
CA VAL A 204 -16.79 -25.47 -6.20
C VAL A 204 -17.49 -24.10 -6.23
N ASP A 205 -18.74 -24.04 -6.69
CA ASP A 205 -19.54 -22.81 -6.75
C ASP A 205 -19.94 -22.41 -5.33
N ILE A 206 -19.28 -21.38 -4.78
CA ILE A 206 -19.59 -20.84 -3.45
C ILE A 206 -20.64 -19.75 -3.63
N ARG A 207 -21.81 -19.94 -3.03
CA ARG A 207 -22.85 -18.92 -2.94
C ARG A 207 -22.79 -18.31 -1.55
N GLU A 208 -22.46 -17.03 -1.46
CA GLU A 208 -22.71 -16.23 -0.27
C GLU A 208 -24.16 -15.71 -0.42
N GLU A 209 -25.05 -16.14 0.46
CA GLU A 209 -26.40 -15.60 0.54
C GLU A 209 -26.27 -14.20 1.13
N THR A 210 -26.22 -13.18 0.27
CA THR A 210 -26.13 -11.79 0.68
C THR A 210 -27.53 -11.17 0.63
N ASP A 211 -27.95 -10.62 1.77
CA ASP A 211 -29.16 -9.83 1.91
C ASP A 211 -29.11 -8.60 1.00
N GLY A 212 -29.68 -8.73 -0.20
CA GLY A 212 -30.51 -7.70 -0.85
C GLY A 212 -29.94 -6.30 -1.13
N THR A 213 -28.67 -5.97 -0.90
CA THR A 213 -28.16 -4.60 -1.13
C THR A 213 -27.07 -4.55 -2.20
N GLY A 214 -27.36 -3.77 -3.26
CA GLY A 214 -26.64 -3.75 -4.52
C GLY A 214 -25.19 -3.25 -4.48
N TYR A 215 -24.37 -3.86 -5.33
CA TYR A 215 -22.99 -3.48 -5.59
C TYR A 215 -22.90 -2.14 -6.33
N GLN A 216 -22.05 -1.25 -5.83
CA GLN A 216 -21.64 -0.03 -6.53
C GLN A 216 -20.71 -0.38 -7.70
N ASN A 217 -20.94 0.25 -8.85
CA ASN A 217 -20.24 -0.02 -10.11
C ASN A 217 -18.78 0.46 -10.07
N SER A 218 -17.86 -0.37 -10.57
CA SER A 218 -16.50 0.05 -10.92
C SER A 218 -16.54 0.99 -12.14
N PRO A 219 -15.75 2.09 -12.16
CA PRO A 219 -15.77 3.10 -13.23
C PRO A 219 -15.29 2.58 -14.60
N PHE A 220 -14.76 1.36 -14.68
CA PHE A 220 -14.23 0.81 -15.94
C PHE A 220 -15.25 0.03 -16.78
N PHE A 221 -16.40 -0.40 -16.22
CA PHE A 221 -17.30 -1.31 -16.94
C PHE A 221 -18.77 -1.16 -16.49
N PRO A 222 -19.61 -0.40 -17.23
CA PRO A 222 -20.91 0.10 -16.77
C PRO A 222 -22.04 -0.95 -16.67
N ASP A 223 -21.82 -2.20 -17.09
CA ASP A 223 -22.85 -3.24 -17.01
C ASP A 223 -22.68 -4.08 -15.75
N GLY A 224 -23.44 -3.71 -14.71
CA GLY A 224 -23.55 -4.38 -13.40
C GLY A 224 -24.17 -5.78 -13.44
N LYS A 225 -23.66 -6.69 -14.29
CA LYS A 225 -24.08 -8.10 -14.33
C LYS A 225 -23.00 -9.06 -13.82
N ILE A 226 -23.47 -9.89 -12.90
CA ILE A 226 -22.89 -11.04 -12.19
C ILE A 226 -22.01 -11.97 -13.06
N LYS A 227 -20.79 -12.25 -12.60
CA LYS A 227 -19.75 -13.19 -13.13
C LYS A 227 -19.14 -12.86 -14.52
N LYS A 228 -18.50 -11.68 -14.69
CA LYS A 228 -17.84 -11.24 -15.94
C LYS A 228 -16.83 -12.27 -16.51
N PHE A 229 -16.00 -12.83 -15.63
CA PHE A 229 -15.01 -13.87 -15.93
C PHE A 229 -15.25 -15.09 -15.06
N ARG A 230 -14.87 -16.29 -15.51
CA ARG A 230 -15.14 -17.55 -14.79
C ARG A 230 -13.95 -18.51 -14.70
N GLY A 231 -12.84 -18.22 -15.37
CA GLY A 231 -11.59 -18.97 -15.27
C GLY A 231 -10.40 -18.05 -15.52
N ALA A 232 -9.21 -18.46 -15.10
CA ALA A 232 -7.99 -17.70 -15.33
C ALA A 232 -6.79 -18.64 -15.55
N ALA A 233 -5.84 -18.18 -16.36
CA ALA A 233 -4.57 -18.87 -16.60
C ALA A 233 -3.42 -17.87 -16.61
N THR A 234 -2.27 -18.28 -16.11
CA THR A 234 -1.07 -17.44 -16.05
C THR A 234 -0.11 -17.81 -17.18
N SER A 235 0.38 -16.80 -17.91
CA SER A 235 1.41 -16.96 -18.94
C SER A 235 2.23 -15.68 -19.06
N ASN A 236 3.56 -15.79 -19.18
CA ASN A 236 4.46 -14.66 -19.44
C ASN A 236 4.26 -13.45 -18.51
N GLY A 237 4.14 -13.68 -17.19
CA GLY A 237 3.97 -12.60 -16.21
C GLY A 237 2.59 -11.92 -16.22
N LYS A 238 1.63 -12.46 -16.98
CA LYS A 238 0.25 -11.96 -17.08
C LYS A 238 -0.76 -13.03 -16.66
N VAL A 239 -1.89 -12.59 -16.13
CA VAL A 239 -3.07 -13.43 -15.84
C VAL A 239 -4.14 -13.14 -16.89
N TYR A 240 -4.57 -14.16 -17.62
CA TYR A 240 -5.60 -14.08 -18.64
C TYR A 240 -6.91 -14.64 -18.11
N PHE A 241 -7.98 -13.84 -18.14
CA PHE A 241 -9.30 -14.19 -17.61
C PHE A 241 -10.25 -14.63 -18.73
N ALA A 242 -10.80 -15.84 -18.62
CA ALA A 242 -11.76 -16.40 -19.57
C ALA A 242 -13.07 -15.57 -19.58
N PRO A 243 -13.46 -15.00 -20.75
CA PRO A 243 -14.66 -14.20 -20.85
C PRO A 243 -15.92 -15.07 -20.78
N HIS A 244 -16.64 -14.97 -19.66
CA HIS A 244 -17.93 -15.64 -19.50
C HIS A 244 -19.04 -14.72 -20.02
N TYR A 245 -19.35 -13.66 -19.26
CA TYR A 245 -20.26 -12.59 -19.69
C TYR A 245 -19.54 -11.39 -20.30
N ALA A 246 -18.22 -11.26 -20.13
CA ALA A 246 -17.43 -10.16 -20.69
C ALA A 246 -17.35 -10.22 -22.22
N ASN A 247 -17.32 -9.05 -22.87
CA ASN A 247 -17.04 -8.90 -24.31
C ASN A 247 -15.53 -8.73 -24.60
N ALA A 248 -14.69 -9.01 -23.60
CA ALA A 248 -13.25 -8.90 -23.72
C ALA A 248 -12.58 -9.97 -22.85
N VAL A 249 -11.41 -10.46 -23.26
CA VAL A 249 -10.51 -11.20 -22.36
C VAL A 249 -9.88 -10.20 -21.39
N GLY A 250 -9.91 -10.48 -20.09
CA GLY A 250 -9.22 -9.68 -19.10
C GLY A 250 -7.74 -10.06 -19.02
N ILE A 251 -6.86 -9.09 -18.84
CA ILE A 251 -5.42 -9.31 -18.66
C ILE A 251 -4.95 -8.51 -17.45
N TYR A 252 -4.36 -9.18 -16.46
CA TYR A 252 -3.69 -8.54 -15.34
C TYR A 252 -2.17 -8.73 -15.44
N HIS A 253 -1.43 -7.62 -15.41
CA HIS A 253 0.03 -7.62 -15.48
C HIS A 253 0.61 -7.73 -14.06
N LEU A 254 1.27 -8.85 -13.73
CA LEU A 254 1.71 -9.12 -12.36
C LEU A 254 2.79 -8.16 -11.87
N GLU A 255 3.66 -7.67 -12.76
CA GLU A 255 4.77 -6.78 -12.40
C GLU A 255 4.31 -5.33 -12.15
N SER A 256 3.41 -4.81 -12.98
CA SER A 256 2.94 -3.43 -12.91
C SER A 256 1.63 -3.25 -12.13
N GLY A 257 0.92 -4.34 -11.87
CA GLY A 257 -0.42 -4.32 -11.27
C GLY A 257 -1.50 -3.74 -12.19
N ASN A 258 -1.20 -3.48 -13.47
CA ASN A 258 -2.13 -2.91 -14.42
C ASN A 258 -3.12 -3.95 -14.97
N PHE A 259 -4.32 -3.49 -15.35
CA PHE A 259 -5.31 -4.30 -16.03
C PHE A 259 -5.55 -3.79 -17.45
N SER A 260 -5.56 -4.70 -18.43
CA SER A 260 -5.86 -4.42 -19.83
C SER A 260 -6.81 -5.47 -20.39
N THR A 261 -7.31 -5.28 -21.62
CA THR A 261 -8.29 -6.19 -22.22
C THR A 261 -8.07 -6.42 -23.71
N ILE A 262 -8.41 -7.62 -24.20
CA ILE A 262 -8.52 -7.90 -25.64
C ILE A 262 -10.00 -7.93 -26.00
N ASP A 263 -10.44 -7.05 -26.90
CA ASP A 263 -11.83 -7.06 -27.39
C ASP A 263 -12.10 -8.33 -28.19
N ILE A 264 -13.14 -9.07 -27.80
CA ILE A 264 -13.57 -10.29 -28.48
C ILE A 264 -14.95 -10.17 -29.13
N THR A 265 -15.55 -8.98 -29.06
CA THR A 265 -16.82 -8.65 -29.70
C THR A 265 -16.90 -9.04 -31.18
N PRO A 266 -15.81 -8.93 -31.99
CA PRO A 266 -15.83 -9.39 -33.38
C PRO A 266 -16.00 -10.90 -33.56
N PHE A 267 -15.67 -11.70 -32.55
CA PHE A 267 -15.64 -13.16 -32.64
C PHE A 267 -16.84 -13.82 -31.98
N GLU A 268 -17.32 -13.28 -30.84
CA GLU A 268 -18.44 -13.87 -30.10
C GLU A 268 -19.11 -12.83 -29.19
N ARG A 269 -20.41 -12.61 -29.42
CA ARG A 269 -21.25 -11.69 -28.63
C ARG A 269 -22.18 -12.42 -27.67
N LYS A 270 -22.21 -13.76 -27.69
CA LYS A 270 -23.00 -14.55 -26.77
C LYS A 270 -22.60 -14.30 -25.31
N ARG A 271 -23.51 -14.64 -24.42
CA ARG A 271 -23.27 -14.71 -22.97
C ARG A 271 -22.77 -16.11 -22.60
N GLU A 272 -22.09 -16.21 -21.47
CA GLU A 272 -21.61 -17.49 -20.91
C GLU A 272 -20.69 -18.25 -21.88
N LYS A 273 -19.77 -17.54 -22.54
CA LYS A 273 -19.02 -18.08 -23.68
C LYS A 273 -18.02 -19.15 -23.25
N TRP A 274 -17.09 -18.78 -22.37
CA TRP A 274 -16.06 -19.68 -21.85
C TRP A 274 -16.02 -19.63 -20.32
N ALA A 275 -15.67 -20.77 -19.72
CA ALA A 275 -15.63 -20.91 -18.26
C ALA A 275 -14.27 -21.34 -17.70
N GLY A 276 -13.48 -22.08 -18.47
CA GLY A 276 -12.12 -22.49 -18.08
C GLY A 276 -11.05 -21.72 -18.84
N ALA A 277 -9.86 -21.64 -18.28
CA ALA A 277 -8.66 -21.17 -18.96
C ALA A 277 -7.48 -22.09 -18.63
N VAL A 278 -6.63 -22.38 -19.60
CA VAL A 278 -5.39 -23.14 -19.40
C VAL A 278 -4.27 -22.52 -20.22
N ALA A 279 -3.10 -22.36 -19.61
CA ALA A 279 -1.88 -22.01 -20.33
C ALA A 279 -1.24 -23.28 -20.88
N VAL A 280 -0.88 -23.27 -22.15
CA VAL A 280 -0.25 -24.40 -22.84
C VAL A 280 1.18 -24.01 -23.20
N GLU A 281 2.11 -24.96 -23.17
CA GLU A 281 3.47 -24.75 -23.66
C GLU A 281 3.44 -24.18 -25.09
N GLY A 282 4.15 -23.06 -25.31
CA GLY A 282 4.17 -22.35 -26.59
C GLY A 282 3.34 -21.06 -26.65
N ASP A 283 3.30 -20.29 -25.57
CA ASP A 283 2.78 -18.92 -25.49
C ASP A 283 1.28 -18.77 -25.80
N LYS A 284 0.47 -19.76 -25.47
CA LYS A 284 -0.98 -19.73 -25.71
C LYS A 284 -1.78 -19.96 -24.45
N VAL A 285 -2.90 -19.26 -24.35
CA VAL A 285 -3.96 -19.53 -23.37
C VAL A 285 -5.19 -20.02 -24.11
N ILE A 286 -5.71 -21.18 -23.73
CA ILE A 286 -6.91 -21.79 -24.28
C ILE A 286 -8.05 -21.64 -23.29
N PHE A 287 -9.21 -21.19 -23.78
CA PHE A 287 -10.44 -21.07 -23.01
C PHE A 287 -11.41 -22.19 -23.34
N ALA A 288 -11.84 -22.91 -22.30
CA ALA A 288 -12.79 -24.00 -22.44
C ALA A 288 -14.22 -23.45 -22.63
N PRO A 289 -14.94 -23.86 -23.69
CA PRO A 289 -16.28 -23.38 -23.97
C PRO A 289 -17.24 -23.78 -22.86
N TYR A 290 -18.19 -22.89 -22.56
CA TYR A 290 -19.35 -23.20 -21.73
C TYR A 290 -20.62 -23.18 -22.59
N ASN A 291 -20.86 -22.08 -23.30
CA ASN A 291 -21.96 -21.95 -24.28
C ASN A 291 -21.48 -21.44 -25.65
N SER A 292 -20.16 -21.28 -25.85
CA SER A 292 -19.58 -21.09 -27.18
C SER A 292 -19.47 -22.44 -27.89
N HIS A 293 -19.58 -22.45 -29.22
CA HIS A 293 -19.33 -23.65 -30.02
C HIS A 293 -17.84 -23.90 -30.24
N ASP A 294 -17.00 -22.86 -30.07
CA ASP A 294 -15.58 -22.92 -30.37
C ASP A 294 -14.74 -22.77 -29.10
N ILE A 295 -13.53 -23.35 -29.09
CA ILE A 295 -12.52 -22.99 -28.09
C ILE A 295 -11.98 -21.58 -28.36
N GLY A 296 -11.72 -20.83 -27.29
CA GLY A 296 -11.04 -19.54 -27.38
C GLY A 296 -9.54 -19.72 -27.28
N ILE A 297 -8.74 -19.05 -28.11
CA ILE A 297 -7.28 -19.13 -28.05
C ILE A 297 -6.71 -17.72 -28.05
N VAL A 298 -5.92 -17.40 -27.03
CA VAL A 298 -5.10 -16.19 -26.95
C VAL A 298 -3.66 -16.54 -27.25
N ASP A 299 -3.06 -15.82 -28.18
CA ASP A 299 -1.61 -15.80 -28.38
C ASP A 299 -1.02 -14.73 -27.46
N THR A 300 -0.25 -15.16 -26.46
CA THR A 300 0.23 -14.30 -25.37
C THR A 300 1.43 -13.43 -25.75
N LYS A 301 2.05 -13.67 -26.91
CA LYS A 301 3.11 -12.82 -27.48
C LYS A 301 2.54 -11.61 -28.18
N THR A 302 1.43 -11.81 -28.88
CA THR A 302 0.78 -10.78 -29.69
C THR A 302 -0.45 -10.18 -29.03
N ASP A 303 -0.90 -10.75 -27.91
CA ASP A 303 -2.17 -10.44 -27.24
C ASP A 303 -3.35 -10.45 -28.25
N THR A 304 -3.37 -11.45 -29.14
CA THR A 304 -4.43 -11.63 -30.14
C THR A 304 -5.33 -12.81 -29.78
N PHE A 305 -6.62 -12.66 -30.07
CA PHE A 305 -7.63 -13.70 -29.84
C PHE A 305 -8.10 -14.33 -31.15
N ARG A 306 -8.36 -15.63 -31.14
CA ARG A 306 -9.06 -16.36 -32.21
C ARG A 306 -9.92 -17.49 -31.66
N LYS A 307 -10.86 -17.96 -32.47
CA LYS A 307 -11.68 -19.16 -32.21
C LYS A 307 -11.20 -20.35 -33.03
N LYS A 308 -11.44 -21.55 -32.53
CA LYS A 308 -11.20 -22.81 -33.25
C LYS A 308 -12.32 -23.80 -32.91
N ASP A 309 -12.94 -24.36 -33.94
CA ASP A 309 -13.84 -25.52 -33.86
C ASP A 309 -13.04 -26.78 -33.47
#